data_AF-A0A9Q5C4J1-F1
#
_entry.id   AF-A0A9Q5C4J1-F1
#
_cell.length_a   1.000
_cell.length_b   1.000
_cell.length_c   1.000
_cell.angle_alpha   90.00
_cell.angle_beta   90.00
_cell.angle_gamma   90.00
#
_symmetry.space_group_name_H-M   'P 1'
#
loop_
_entity.id
_entity.type
_entity.pdbx_description
1 polymer ?
#
loop_
_entity_poly.entity_id
_entity_poly.type
_entity_poly.pdbx_seq_one_letter_code
_entity_poly.pdbx_strand_id
1 'polypeptide(L)' 'MPIEEKLEEAKKQVERQIKMGLLDKNMTQAELANLIGESRTGVNLAIKGNTNPRSIAIRKKIYKVLGME' A
#
# COMPACT_ATOMS: atom_id res chain seq x y z
N MET A 1 23.55 1.85 10.75
CA MET A 1 22.10 1.64 10.58
C MET A 1 21.83 0.15 10.53
N PRO A 2 21.31 -0.46 11.61
CA PRO A 2 20.89 -1.85 11.62
C PRO A 2 19.91 -2.17 10.48
N ILE A 3 19.92 -3.43 10.02
CA ILE A 3 19.12 -3.90 8.88
C ILE A 3 17.61 -3.66 9.09
N GLU A 4 17.13 -3.79 10.34
CA GLU A 4 15.74 -3.54 10.71
C GLU A 4 15.30 -2.08 10.51
N GLU A 5 16.17 -1.11 10.79
CA GLU A 5 15.87 0.31 10.56
C GLU A 5 15.68 0.59 9.06
N LYS A 6 16.53 0.01 8.21
CA LYS A 6 16.40 0.14 6.74
C LYS A 6 15.09 -0.45 6.24
N LEU A 7 14.69 -1.60 6.77
CA LEU A 7 13.43 -2.24 6.42
C LEU A 7 12.24 -1.36 6.85
N GLU A 8 12.27 -0.80 8.05
CA GLU A 8 11.20 0.07 8.55
C GLU A 8 11.10 1.37 7.76
N GLU A 9 12.23 1.96 7.38
CA GLU A 9 12.26 3.15 6.53
C GLU A 9 11.67 2.87 5.13
N ALA A 10 12.03 1.74 4.52
CA ALA A 10 11.45 1.32 3.25
C ALA A 10 9.92 1.15 3.34
N LYS A 11 9.41 0.56 4.43
CA LYS A 11 7.95 0.42 4.64
C LYS A 11 7.26 1.78 4.73
N LYS A 12 7.83 2.73 5.48
CA LYS A 12 7.30 4.10 5.61
C LYS A 12 7.28 4.83 4.27
N GLN A 13 8.31 4.65 3.44
CA GLN A 13 8.34 5.24 2.10
C GLN A 13 7.23 4.68 1.20
N VAL A 14 7.02 3.36 1.22
CA VAL A 14 5.91 2.71 0.49
C VAL A 14 4.56 3.24 0.97
N GLU A 15 4.34 3.30 2.28
CA GLU A 15 3.10 3.82 2.86
C GLU A 15 2.84 5.26 2.42
N ARG A 16 3.88 6.11 2.50
CA ARG A 16 3.78 7.53 2.12
C ARG A 16 3.41 7.68 0.65
N GLN A 17 4.10 6.99 -0.26
CA GLN A 17 3.83 7.10 -1.70
C GLN A 17 2.40 6.68 -2.04
N ILE A 18 1.93 5.57 -1.47
CA ILE A 18 0.56 5.09 -1.70
C ILE A 18 -0.47 6.08 -1.16
N LYS A 19 -0.26 6.63 0.03
CA LYS A 19 -1.17 7.63 0.63
C LYS A 19 -1.24 8.92 -0.19
N MET A 20 -0.12 9.37 -0.75
CA MET A 20 -0.12 10.52 -1.66
C MET A 20 -0.89 10.22 -2.95
N GLY A 21 -0.66 9.06 -3.58
CA GLY A 21 -1.42 8.69 -4.78
C GLY A 21 -2.93 8.55 -4.54
N LEU A 22 -3.34 8.09 -3.35
CA LEU A 22 -4.75 8.09 -2.95
C LEU A 22 -5.31 9.50 -2.80
N LEU A 23 -4.54 10.41 -2.20
CA LEU A 23 -4.91 11.82 -2.06
C LEU A 23 -5.07 12.49 -3.43
N ASP A 24 -4.13 12.28 -4.35
CA ASP A 24 -4.15 12.85 -5.71
C ASP A 24 -5.38 12.39 -6.52
N LYS A 25 -5.92 11.20 -6.19
CA LYS A 25 -7.13 10.64 -6.80
C LYS A 25 -8.41 10.91 -6.00
N ASN A 26 -8.36 11.69 -4.92
CA ASN A 26 -9.47 11.91 -3.99
C ASN A 26 -10.14 10.59 -3.54
N MET A 27 -9.33 9.57 -3.24
CA MET A 27 -9.77 8.20 -2.96
C MET A 27 -9.40 7.78 -1.53
N THR A 28 -10.36 7.22 -0.79
CA THR A 28 -10.11 6.62 0.52
C THR A 28 -9.59 5.19 0.41
N GLN A 29 -8.93 4.68 1.46
CA GLN A 29 -8.53 3.27 1.53
C GLN A 29 -9.74 2.29 1.50
N ALA A 30 -10.90 2.73 1.96
CA ALA A 30 -12.13 1.93 1.93
C ALA A 30 -12.67 1.79 0.50
N GLU A 31 -12.68 2.88 -0.26
CA GLU A 31 -13.04 2.87 -1.67
C GLU A 31 -12.03 2.08 -2.49
N LEU A 32 -10.73 2.24 -2.21
CA LEU A 32 -9.69 1.42 -2.82
C LEU A 32 -9.95 -0.07 -2.59
N ALA A 33 -10.23 -0.47 -1.33
CA ALA A 33 -10.51 -1.86 -0.98
C ALA A 33 -11.71 -2.43 -1.75
N ASN A 34 -12.80 -1.67 -1.83
CA ASN A 34 -13.97 -2.04 -2.62
C ASN A 34 -13.62 -2.17 -4.12
N LEU A 35 -12.85 -1.21 -4.67
CA LEU A 35 -12.47 -1.15 -6.07
C LEU A 35 -11.63 -2.36 -6.49
N ILE A 36 -10.69 -2.82 -5.65
CA ILE A 36 -9.79 -3.93 -5.98
C ILE A 36 -10.28 -5.31 -5.49
N GLY A 37 -11.48 -5.36 -4.90
CA GLY A 37 -12.10 -6.58 -4.37
C GLY A 37 -11.35 -7.18 -3.19
N GLU A 38 -10.82 -6.34 -2.30
CA GLU A 38 -10.00 -6.77 -1.15
C GLU A 38 -10.61 -6.30 0.17
N SER A 39 -10.22 -6.95 1.29
CA SER A 39 -10.65 -6.51 2.61
C SER A 39 -9.93 -5.23 3.03
N ARG A 40 -10.61 -4.36 3.78
CA ARG A 40 -10.00 -3.12 4.34
C ARG A 40 -8.74 -3.43 5.16
N THR A 41 -8.75 -4.52 5.93
CA THR A 41 -7.59 -4.97 6.71
C THR A 41 -6.43 -5.40 5.81
N GLY A 42 -6.70 -6.15 4.74
CA GLY A 42 -5.68 -6.57 3.77
C GLY A 42 -5.06 -5.37 3.06
N VAL A 43 -5.88 -4.41 2.65
CA VAL A 43 -5.41 -3.14 2.07
C VAL A 43 -4.54 -2.36 3.05
N ASN A 44 -4.98 -2.20 4.30
CA ASN A 44 -4.21 -1.47 5.31
C ASN A 44 -2.84 -2.11 5.55
N LEU A 45 -2.76 -3.45 5.68
CA LEU A 45 -1.49 -4.16 5.82
C LEU A 45 -0.58 -3.99 4.60
N ALA A 46 -1.15 -4.05 3.40
CA ALA A 46 -0.41 -3.84 2.16
C ALA A 46 0.18 -2.43 2.07
N ILE A 47 -0.60 -1.41 2.45
CA ILE A 47 -0.20 0.00 2.50
C ILE A 47 0.91 0.22 3.53
N LYS A 48 0.81 -0.40 4.72
CA LYS A 48 1.85 -0.36 5.77
C LYS A 48 3.13 -1.16 5.45
N GLY A 49 3.29 -1.61 4.20
CA GLY A 49 4.51 -2.29 3.76
C GLY A 49 4.68 -3.71 4.29
N ASN A 50 3.59 -4.40 4.67
CA ASN A 50 3.69 -5.82 5.06
C ASN A 50 4.26 -6.66 3.90
N THR A 51 5.14 -7.59 4.25
CA THR A 51 5.95 -8.39 3.33
C THR A 51 5.39 -9.79 3.08
N ASN A 52 4.25 -10.16 3.69
CA ASN A 52 3.61 -11.42 3.38
C ASN A 52 3.12 -11.47 1.90
N PRO A 53 3.03 -12.66 1.29
CA PRO A 53 2.68 -12.79 -0.13
C PRO A 53 1.34 -12.14 -0.51
N ARG A 54 0.34 -12.19 0.39
CA ARG A 54 -0.97 -11.56 0.17
C ARG A 54 -0.86 -10.05 0.08
N SER A 55 -0.10 -9.42 0.98
CA SER A 55 0.11 -7.97 1.02
C SER A 55 0.86 -7.48 -0.21
N ILE A 56 1.85 -8.25 -0.69
CA ILE A 56 2.54 -7.97 -1.95
C ILE A 56 1.57 -8.01 -3.13
N ALA A 57 0.71 -9.03 -3.21
CA ALA A 57 -0.28 -9.15 -4.30
C ALA A 57 -1.29 -8.00 -4.29
N ILE A 58 -1.81 -7.62 -3.12
CA ILE A 58 -2.70 -6.46 -2.96
C ILE A 58 -2.00 -5.18 -3.39
N ARG A 59 -0.75 -4.97 -2.96
CA ARG A 59 0.00 -3.75 -3.28
C ARG A 59 0.27 -3.60 -4.78
N LYS A 60 0.48 -4.69 -5.52
CA LYS A 60 0.53 -4.66 -6.99
C LYS A 60 -0.78 -4.16 -7.61
N LYS A 61 -1.95 -4.56 -7.08
CA LYS A 61 -3.24 -4.00 -7.52
C LYS A 61 -3.35 -2.52 -7.20
N ILE A 62 -2.88 -2.09 -6.02
CA ILE A 62 -2.85 -0.68 -5.62
C ILE A 62 -2.00 0.14 -6.61
N TYR A 63 -0.81 -0.33 -6.97
CA TYR A 63 0.05 0.37 -7.93
C TYR A 63 -0.62 0.58 -9.28
N LYS A 64 -1.35 -0.41 -9.79
CA LYS A 64 -2.16 -0.26 -11.01
C LYS A 64 -3.22 0.82 -10.90
N VAL A 65 -4.00 0.82 -9.81
CA VAL A 65 -5.04 1.83 -9.57
C VAL A 65 -4.43 3.23 -9.46
N LEU A 66 -3.27 3.33 -8.82
CA LEU A 66 -2.60 4.60 -8.58
C LEU A 66 -1.72 5.08 -9.76
N GLY A 67 -1.47 4.24 -10.76
CA GLY A 67 -0.58 4.59 -11.88
C GLY A 67 0.90 4.66 -11.46
N MET A 68 1.32 3.80 -10.54
CA MET A 68 2.69 3.74 -9.98
C MET A 68 3.54 2.60 -10.57
N GLU A 69 3.12 2.01 -11.69
CA GLU A 69 3.87 0.95 -12.40
C GLU A 69 5.03 1.51 -13.23
#